data_AF-A0A354CUJ3-F1
#
_entry.id   AF-A0A354CUJ3-F1
#
_cell.length_a   1.000
_cell.length_b   1.000
_cell.length_c   1.000
_cell.angle_alpha   90.00
_cell.angle_beta   90.00
_cell.angle_gamma   90.00
#
_symmetry.space_group_name_H-M   'P 1'
#
loop_
_entity.id
_entity.type
_entity.pdbx_description
1 polymer ?
#
loop_
_entity_poly.entity_id
_entity_poly.type
_entity_poly.pdbx_seq_one_letter_code
_entity_poly.pdbx_strand_id
1 'polypeptide(L)'
;MKNFCIFADTVDYIEKNLCNPISQEDIAAACFCSLSTLQKVWHYCTLTGLKEYIAKRRLTCSAYDIANTDMTITEIALKYQYNSPEVFLRAFRRLWGVAPSEFKNSWRSTGIFPKIIPDEQRFKGGIFMGRRVDITELYRELQETDHDSYVLCFDAVKFASINENYGRKAGDAVLTEIFHRIDSAAGDNMPAFRIGGDEFAIVTGVSDVDEVEKTAHKVIDLNGHCITFEGNEIPISVRASALKLGKDSHRIGYSELFDRMQEVICNTRDVGKVVYFNDM
;
A
#
# COMPACT_ATOMS: atom_id res chain seq x y z
N MET A 1 -10.83 14.29 18.53
CA MET A 1 -12.12 13.63 18.83
C MET A 1 -13.15 13.82 17.73
N LYS A 2 -13.96 14.91 17.63
CA LYS A 2 -15.05 14.96 16.61
C LYS A 2 -14.60 14.72 15.16
N ASN A 3 -13.53 15.39 14.71
CA ASN A 3 -13.01 15.19 13.35
C ASN A 3 -12.42 13.78 13.14
N PHE A 4 -11.86 13.18 14.19
CA PHE A 4 -11.31 11.83 14.14
C PHE A 4 -12.44 10.80 13.99
N CYS A 5 -13.51 10.92 14.77
CA CYS A 5 -14.69 10.07 14.60
C CYS A 5 -15.26 10.19 13.19
N ILE A 6 -15.43 11.41 12.66
CA ILE A 6 -15.88 11.61 11.27
C ILE A 6 -14.95 10.88 10.29
N PHE A 7 -13.63 11.02 10.43
CA PHE A 7 -12.69 10.35 9.54
C PHE A 7 -12.75 8.82 9.65
N ALA A 8 -12.81 8.28 10.87
CA ALA A 8 -12.89 6.85 11.11
C ALA A 8 -14.19 6.23 10.59
N ASP A 9 -15.33 6.85 10.92
CA ASP A 9 -16.66 6.43 10.45
C ASP A 9 -16.74 6.50 8.92
N THR A 10 -16.09 7.50 8.31
CA THR A 10 -16.00 7.64 6.85
C THR A 10 -15.28 6.46 6.22
N VAL A 11 -14.09 6.11 6.74
CA VAL A 11 -13.30 4.99 6.25
C VAL A 11 -14.09 3.69 6.39
N ASP A 12 -14.67 3.43 7.56
CA ASP A 12 -15.43 2.21 7.82
C ASP A 12 -16.67 2.09 6.94
N TYR A 13 -17.39 3.20 6.73
CA TYR A 13 -18.55 3.21 5.85
C TYR A 13 -18.15 2.91 4.40
N ILE A 14 -17.07 3.52 3.90
CA ILE A 14 -16.58 3.28 2.54
C ILE A 14 -16.19 1.81 2.35
N GLU A 15 -15.36 1.27 3.24
CA GLU A 15 -14.85 -0.10 3.11
C GLU A 15 -15.98 -1.15 3.16
N LYS A 16 -17.00 -0.94 3.98
CA LYS A 16 -18.19 -1.81 4.05
C LYS A 16 -19.08 -1.74 2.80
N ASN A 17 -18.92 -0.70 1.97
CA ASN A 17 -19.81 -0.41 0.84
C ASN A 17 -19.07 -0.30 -0.50
N LEU A 18 -17.84 -0.80 -0.62
CA LEU A 18 -17.09 -0.75 -1.88
C LEU A 18 -17.83 -1.43 -3.06
N CYS A 19 -18.60 -2.49 -2.78
CA CYS A 19 -19.38 -3.21 -3.78
C CYS A 19 -20.84 -2.72 -3.90
N ASN A 20 -21.20 -1.61 -3.24
CA ASN A 20 -22.55 -1.03 -3.28
C ASN A 20 -22.50 0.39 -3.88
N PRO A 21 -23.63 0.89 -4.43
CA PRO A 21 -23.75 2.30 -4.80
C PRO A 21 -23.51 3.18 -3.56
N ILE A 22 -22.59 4.14 -3.67
CA ILE A 22 -22.28 5.10 -2.60
C ILE A 22 -22.12 6.51 -3.18
N SER A 23 -22.86 7.47 -2.64
CA SER A 23 -22.64 8.90 -2.88
C SER A 23 -21.87 9.55 -1.72
N GLN A 24 -21.37 10.77 -1.90
CA GLN A 24 -20.68 11.46 -0.80
C GLN A 24 -21.68 11.95 0.24
N GLU A 25 -22.92 12.20 -0.18
CA GLU A 25 -24.06 12.57 0.63
C GLU A 25 -24.45 11.43 1.58
N ASP A 26 -24.47 10.19 1.10
CA ASP A 26 -24.73 8.99 1.93
C ASP A 26 -23.67 8.84 3.03
N ILE A 27 -22.40 9.04 2.68
CA ILE A 27 -21.27 8.97 3.62
C ILE A 27 -21.39 10.09 4.66
N ALA A 28 -21.71 11.32 4.22
CA ALA A 28 -21.85 12.47 5.13
C ALA A 28 -23.00 12.27 6.12
N ALA A 29 -24.13 11.75 5.63
CA ALA A 29 -25.28 11.39 6.46
C ALA A 29 -24.95 10.29 7.47
N ALA A 30 -24.24 9.24 7.04
CA ALA A 30 -23.81 8.15 7.93
C ALA A 30 -22.84 8.62 9.04
N CYS A 31 -22.02 9.64 8.75
CA CYS A 31 -21.09 10.25 9.71
C CYS A 31 -21.72 11.41 10.51
N PHE A 32 -23.03 11.65 10.37
CA PHE A 32 -23.76 12.76 11.02
C PHE A 32 -23.11 14.13 10.82
N CYS A 33 -22.62 14.42 9.61
CA CYS A 33 -21.95 15.67 9.29
C CYS A 33 -22.38 16.25 7.93
N SER A 34 -22.05 17.52 7.69
CA SER A 34 -22.29 18.12 6.37
C SER A 34 -21.30 17.58 5.34
N LEU A 35 -21.70 17.52 4.06
CA LEU A 35 -20.80 17.14 2.97
C LEU A 35 -19.53 18.01 2.92
N SER A 36 -19.65 19.31 3.19
CA SER A 36 -18.48 20.21 3.24
C SER A 36 -17.53 19.85 4.39
N THR A 37 -18.07 19.50 5.56
CA THR A 37 -17.28 19.04 6.71
C THR A 37 -16.55 17.74 6.38
N LEU A 38 -17.27 16.76 5.82
CA LEU A 38 -16.71 15.48 5.38
C LEU A 38 -15.52 15.67 4.44
N GLN A 39 -15.71 16.45 3.37
CA GLN A 39 -14.67 16.70 2.37
C GLN A 39 -13.44 17.40 2.97
N LYS A 40 -13.64 18.38 3.86
CA LYS A 40 -12.56 19.09 4.54
C LYS A 40 -11.76 18.16 5.46
N VAL A 41 -12.46 17.38 6.30
CA VAL A 41 -11.82 16.41 7.20
C VAL A 41 -11.05 15.37 6.39
N TRP A 42 -11.66 14.81 5.34
CA TRP A 42 -11.02 13.84 4.47
C TRP A 42 -9.75 14.38 3.80
N HIS A 43 -9.84 15.57 3.20
CA HIS A 43 -8.70 16.18 2.52
C HIS A 43 -7.57 16.50 3.50
N TYR A 44 -7.90 17.01 4.68
CA TYR A 44 -6.92 17.26 5.74
C TYR A 44 -6.18 15.99 6.17
N CYS A 45 -6.88 14.86 6.30
CA CYS A 45 -6.28 13.61 6.77
C CYS A 45 -5.52 12.82 5.69
N THR A 46 -5.93 12.94 4.41
CA THR A 46 -5.42 12.05 3.35
C THR A 46 -4.68 12.77 2.22
N LEU A 47 -4.86 14.10 2.12
CA LEU A 47 -4.41 14.93 1.00
C LEU A 47 -5.00 14.52 -0.37
N THR A 48 -6.03 13.67 -0.39
CA THR A 48 -6.69 13.16 -1.60
C THR A 48 -8.18 13.49 -1.59
N GLY A 49 -8.87 13.22 -2.71
CA GLY A 49 -10.33 13.29 -2.76
C GLY A 49 -11.00 11.99 -2.32
N LEU A 50 -12.19 12.08 -1.75
CA LEU A 50 -12.96 10.91 -1.29
C LEU A 50 -13.26 9.92 -2.44
N LYS A 51 -13.67 10.45 -3.61
CA LYS A 51 -13.94 9.64 -4.82
C LYS A 51 -12.69 8.93 -5.33
N GLU A 52 -11.53 9.55 -5.17
CA GLU A 52 -10.25 8.98 -5.59
C GLU A 52 -9.88 7.79 -4.73
N TYR A 53 -10.05 7.91 -3.41
CA TYR A 53 -9.85 6.80 -2.48
C TYR A 53 -10.78 5.62 -2.78
N ILE A 54 -12.09 5.88 -2.93
CA ILE A 54 -13.07 4.85 -3.29
C ILE A 54 -12.66 4.12 -4.58
N ALA A 55 -12.27 4.87 -5.61
CA ALA A 55 -11.84 4.30 -6.88
C ALA A 55 -10.57 3.44 -6.73
N LYS A 56 -9.56 3.92 -6.00
CA LYS A 56 -8.32 3.17 -5.73
C LYS A 56 -8.62 1.88 -4.98
N ARG A 57 -9.41 1.94 -3.91
CA ARG A 57 -9.81 0.76 -3.11
C ARG A 57 -10.58 -0.27 -3.94
N ARG A 58 -11.55 0.17 -4.74
CA ARG A 58 -12.28 -0.70 -5.68
C ARG A 58 -11.36 -1.40 -6.66
N LEU A 59 -10.41 -0.67 -7.26
CA LEU A 59 -9.45 -1.25 -8.20
C LEU A 59 -8.47 -2.21 -7.52
N THR A 60 -8.03 -1.92 -6.31
CA THR A 60 -7.18 -2.81 -5.50
C THR A 60 -7.93 -4.11 -5.15
N CYS A 61 -9.17 -4.02 -4.65
CA CYS A 61 -9.99 -5.21 -4.38
C CYS A 61 -10.34 -5.99 -5.65
N SER A 62 -10.55 -5.29 -6.78
CA SER A 62 -10.80 -5.97 -8.05
C SER A 62 -9.60 -6.79 -8.54
N ALA A 63 -8.37 -6.35 -8.25
CA ALA A 63 -7.17 -7.10 -8.57
C ALA A 63 -7.09 -8.41 -7.79
N TYR A 64 -7.53 -8.41 -6.52
CA TYR A 64 -7.68 -9.62 -5.73
C TYR A 64 -8.67 -10.60 -6.36
N ASP A 65 -9.86 -10.14 -6.75
CA ASP A 65 -10.84 -11.01 -7.41
C ASP A 65 -10.33 -11.52 -8.76
N ILE A 66 -9.61 -10.68 -9.55
CA ILE A 66 -8.99 -11.11 -10.80
C ILE A 66 -7.97 -12.22 -10.53
N ALA A 67 -7.12 -12.08 -9.52
CA ALA A 67 -6.08 -13.07 -9.22
C ALA A 67 -6.66 -14.37 -8.65
N ASN A 68 -7.67 -14.29 -7.78
CA ASN A 68 -8.09 -15.40 -6.92
C ASN A 68 -9.46 -16.00 -7.25
N THR A 69 -10.17 -15.51 -8.27
CA THR A 69 -11.49 -16.02 -8.65
C THR A 69 -11.61 -16.27 -10.15
N ASP A 70 -12.67 -16.98 -10.52
CA ASP A 70 -13.07 -17.24 -11.92
C ASP A 70 -14.09 -16.22 -12.44
N MET A 71 -14.32 -15.11 -11.71
CA MET A 71 -15.23 -14.06 -12.15
C MET A 71 -14.75 -13.43 -13.47
N THR A 72 -15.69 -13.18 -14.38
CA THR A 72 -15.42 -12.47 -15.63
C THR A 72 -15.13 -10.99 -15.35
N ILE A 73 -14.39 -10.33 -16.26
CA ILE A 73 -14.09 -8.89 -16.14
C ILE A 73 -15.37 -8.05 -16.07
N THR A 74 -16.43 -8.45 -16.79
CA THR A 74 -17.73 -7.78 -16.73
C THR A 74 -18.34 -7.91 -15.33
N GLU A 75 -18.35 -9.10 -14.74
CA GLU A 75 -18.87 -9.30 -13.38
C GLU A 75 -18.08 -8.51 -12.35
N ILE A 76 -16.75 -8.48 -12.46
CA ILE A 76 -15.89 -7.71 -11.56
C ILE A 76 -16.15 -6.21 -11.70
N ALA A 77 -16.25 -5.69 -12.93
CA ALA A 77 -16.57 -4.29 -13.18
C ALA A 77 -17.91 -3.89 -12.53
N LEU A 78 -18.94 -4.72 -12.70
CA LEU A 78 -20.27 -4.49 -12.11
C LEU A 78 -20.24 -4.61 -10.58
N LYS A 79 -19.56 -5.63 -10.01
CA LYS A 79 -19.37 -5.81 -8.57
C LYS A 79 -18.83 -4.53 -7.92
N TYR A 80 -17.79 -3.95 -8.52
CA TYR A 80 -17.18 -2.70 -8.04
C TYR A 80 -17.80 -1.42 -8.62
N GLN A 81 -19.06 -1.49 -9.06
CA GLN A 81 -19.90 -0.33 -9.38
C GLN A 81 -19.34 0.54 -10.52
N TYR A 82 -18.68 -0.07 -11.49
CA TYR A 82 -18.38 0.58 -12.77
C TYR A 82 -19.55 0.41 -13.71
N ASN A 83 -19.99 1.52 -14.32
CA ASN A 83 -21.15 1.52 -15.24
C ASN A 83 -20.90 0.74 -16.54
N SER A 84 -19.64 0.45 -16.87
CA SER A 84 -19.26 -0.35 -18.04
C SER A 84 -17.89 -1.00 -17.86
N PRO A 85 -17.66 -2.18 -18.47
CA PRO A 85 -16.35 -2.83 -18.49
C PRO A 85 -15.25 -1.94 -19.09
N GLU A 86 -15.55 -1.13 -20.10
CA GLU A 86 -14.57 -0.27 -20.77
C GLU A 86 -14.00 0.81 -19.84
N VAL A 87 -14.86 1.39 -19.00
CA VAL A 87 -14.44 2.38 -17.99
C VAL A 87 -13.60 1.70 -16.91
N PHE A 88 -13.99 0.50 -16.48
CA PHE A 88 -13.21 -0.31 -15.54
C PHE A 88 -11.82 -0.64 -16.10
N LEU A 89 -11.74 -1.19 -17.30
CA LEU A 89 -10.48 -1.56 -17.97
C LEU A 89 -9.52 -0.38 -18.07
N ARG A 90 -10.02 0.80 -18.45
CA ARG A 90 -9.21 2.02 -18.53
C ARG A 90 -8.70 2.45 -17.15
N ALA A 91 -9.57 2.39 -16.14
CA ALA A 91 -9.20 2.77 -14.78
C ALA A 91 -8.19 1.78 -14.16
N PHE A 92 -8.39 0.48 -14.38
CA PHE A 92 -7.50 -0.59 -13.95
C PHE A 92 -6.12 -0.45 -14.57
N ARG A 93 -6.05 -0.31 -15.90
CA ARG A 93 -4.78 -0.14 -16.62
C ARG A 93 -4.03 1.10 -16.17
N ARG A 94 -4.74 2.19 -15.87
CA ARG A 94 -4.13 3.41 -15.36
C ARG A 94 -3.51 3.22 -13.97
N LEU A 95 -4.11 2.39 -13.10
CA LEU A 95 -3.60 2.15 -11.76
C LEU A 95 -2.45 1.14 -11.73
N TRP A 96 -2.64 0.02 -12.45
CA TRP A 96 -1.77 -1.16 -12.40
C TRP A 96 -0.75 -1.23 -13.53
N GLY A 97 -0.80 -0.31 -14.49
CA GLY A 97 0.04 -0.28 -15.69
C GLY A 97 -0.35 -1.33 -16.76
N VAL A 98 -1.01 -2.41 -16.37
CA VAL A 98 -1.36 -3.55 -17.23
C VAL A 98 -2.87 -3.78 -17.35
N ALA A 99 -3.30 -4.48 -18.38
CA ALA A 99 -4.70 -4.91 -18.49
C ALA A 99 -5.01 -6.06 -17.50
N PRO A 100 -6.27 -6.23 -17.05
CA PRO A 100 -6.65 -7.36 -16.18
C PRO A 100 -6.25 -8.74 -16.70
N SER A 101 -6.30 -8.96 -18.02
CA SER A 101 -5.89 -10.22 -18.65
C SER A 101 -4.39 -10.50 -18.52
N GLU A 102 -3.57 -9.46 -18.41
CA GLU A 102 -2.11 -9.56 -18.25
C GLU A 102 -1.72 -9.60 -16.77
N PHE A 103 -2.56 -9.03 -15.90
CA PHE A 103 -2.30 -8.88 -14.48
C PHE A 103 -1.90 -10.18 -13.79
N LYS A 104 -2.60 -11.29 -14.06
CA LYS A 104 -2.31 -12.60 -13.45
C LYS A 104 -0.89 -13.11 -13.75
N ASN A 105 -0.29 -12.67 -14.86
CA ASN A 105 1.04 -13.12 -15.28
C ASN A 105 2.15 -12.22 -14.72
N SER A 106 1.89 -10.92 -14.59
CA SER A 106 2.90 -9.92 -14.20
C SER A 106 2.86 -9.48 -12.74
N TRP A 107 1.78 -9.78 -12.03
CA TRP A 107 1.61 -9.44 -10.62
C TRP A 107 1.30 -10.68 -9.79
N ARG A 108 1.81 -10.70 -8.55
CA ARG A 108 1.46 -11.66 -7.50
C ARG A 108 0.69 -10.98 -6.37
N SER A 109 1.12 -9.78 -6.03
CA SER A 109 0.52 -9.01 -4.94
C SER A 109 -0.54 -8.04 -5.45
N THR A 110 -1.66 -7.96 -4.73
CA THR A 110 -2.83 -7.14 -5.12
C THR A 110 -3.03 -5.90 -4.24
N GLY A 111 -2.23 -5.74 -3.18
CA GLY A 111 -2.42 -4.75 -2.10
C GLY A 111 -1.85 -3.35 -2.31
N ILE A 112 -1.88 -2.81 -3.54
CA ILE A 112 -1.16 -1.56 -3.87
C ILE A 112 -1.72 -0.28 -3.21
N PHE A 113 -3.03 -0.23 -2.93
CA PHE A 113 -3.67 0.80 -2.09
C PHE A 113 -4.42 0.11 -0.96
N PRO A 114 -3.72 -0.24 0.14
CA PRO A 114 -4.32 -0.91 1.28
C PRO A 114 -5.36 -0.02 1.97
N LYS A 115 -6.23 -0.64 2.77
CA LYS A 115 -7.22 0.08 3.59
C LYS A 115 -6.48 1.06 4.52
N ILE A 116 -6.99 2.29 4.62
CA ILE A 116 -6.50 3.24 5.61
C ILE A 116 -6.99 2.81 7.00
N ILE A 117 -6.12 2.87 8.00
CA ILE A 117 -6.46 2.72 9.41
C ILE A 117 -6.27 4.10 10.08
N PRO A 118 -7.35 4.76 10.52
CA PRO A 118 -7.26 5.99 11.30
C PRO A 118 -6.40 5.79 12.55
N ASP A 119 -5.48 6.71 12.82
CA ASP A 119 -4.60 6.67 14.00
C ASP A 119 -4.60 8.03 14.72
N GLU A 120 -4.65 8.03 16.05
CA GLU A 120 -4.50 9.25 16.85
C GLU A 120 -3.04 9.37 17.32
N GLN A 121 -2.24 10.18 16.62
CA GLN A 121 -0.87 10.43 17.02
C GLN A 121 -0.80 11.66 17.94
N ARG A 122 -0.08 11.54 19.06
CA ARG A 122 0.21 12.66 19.96
C ARG A 122 1.55 13.28 19.58
N PHE A 123 1.55 14.54 19.15
CA PHE A 123 2.79 15.27 18.85
C PHE A 123 2.78 16.64 19.53
N LYS A 124 3.84 16.95 20.29
CA LYS A 124 4.07 18.25 20.98
C LYS A 124 2.86 18.80 21.78
N GLY A 125 2.14 17.93 22.48
CA GLY A 125 1.00 18.34 23.32
C GLY A 125 -0.33 18.56 22.57
N GLY A 126 -0.38 18.26 21.27
CA GLY A 126 -1.60 18.20 20.45
C GLY A 126 -1.91 16.78 19.96
N ILE A 127 -3.20 16.50 19.73
CA ILE A 127 -3.64 15.28 19.02
C ILE A 127 -3.71 15.60 17.53
N PHE A 128 -2.89 14.93 16.73
CA PHE A 128 -2.94 14.97 15.28
C PHE A 128 -3.60 13.69 14.76
N MET A 129 -4.42 13.83 13.73
CA MET A 129 -5.01 12.68 13.04
C MET A 129 -3.95 12.13 12.08
N GLY A 130 -3.35 11.02 12.49
CA GLY A 130 -2.49 10.21 11.65
C GLY A 130 -3.30 9.19 10.87
N ARG A 131 -2.60 8.47 10.01
CA ARG A 131 -3.12 7.29 9.33
C ARG A 131 -2.03 6.24 9.25
N ARG A 132 -2.41 5.00 9.50
CA ARG A 132 -1.65 3.81 9.12
C ARG A 132 -2.35 3.16 7.94
N VAL A 133 -1.76 2.10 7.43
CA VAL A 133 -2.45 1.19 6.51
C VAL A 133 -2.68 -0.14 7.19
N ASP A 134 -3.65 -0.87 6.68
CA ASP A 134 -3.97 -2.21 7.13
C ASP A 134 -2.88 -3.19 6.67
N ILE A 135 -2.18 -3.80 7.63
CA ILE A 135 -1.16 -4.82 7.38
C ILE A 135 -1.64 -6.23 7.79
N THR A 136 -2.96 -6.45 7.91
CA THR A 136 -3.53 -7.72 8.37
C THR A 136 -3.07 -8.93 7.54
N GLU A 137 -2.94 -8.77 6.22
CA GLU A 137 -2.47 -9.85 5.34
C GLU A 137 -1.00 -10.17 5.61
N LEU A 138 -0.12 -9.16 5.64
CA LEU A 138 1.29 -9.33 6.03
C LEU A 138 1.42 -10.00 7.40
N TYR A 139 0.61 -9.55 8.38
CA TYR A 139 0.62 -10.12 9.72
C TYR A 139 0.28 -11.61 9.69
N ARG A 140 -0.74 -12.01 8.91
CA ARG A 140 -1.14 -13.41 8.76
C ARG A 140 -0.02 -14.26 8.15
N GLU A 141 0.60 -13.81 7.06
CA GLU A 141 1.73 -14.52 6.43
C GLU A 141 2.86 -14.79 7.43
N LEU A 142 3.15 -13.82 8.29
CA LEU A 142 4.15 -13.98 9.34
C LEU A 142 3.74 -14.95 10.44
N GLN A 143 2.44 -15.00 10.81
CA GLN A 143 1.94 -15.96 11.78
C GLN A 143 2.04 -17.42 11.29
N GLU A 144 2.07 -17.61 9.98
CA GLU A 144 2.24 -18.93 9.36
C GLU A 144 3.70 -19.36 9.25
N THR A 145 4.65 -18.46 9.56
CA THR A 145 6.09 -18.76 9.56
C THR A 145 6.54 -19.30 10.93
N ASP A 146 7.01 -20.54 10.98
CA ASP A 146 7.39 -21.26 12.22
C ASP A 146 8.91 -21.37 12.45
N HIS A 147 9.71 -20.72 11.61
CA HIS A 147 11.16 -20.73 11.64
C HIS A 147 11.74 -19.31 11.54
N ASP A 148 13.05 -19.16 11.74
CA ASP A 148 13.74 -17.88 11.55
C ASP A 148 13.51 -17.37 10.12
N SER A 149 13.13 -16.11 9.99
CA SER A 149 12.86 -15.49 8.69
C SER A 149 13.24 -14.02 8.69
N TYR A 150 13.02 -13.35 7.56
CA TYR A 150 13.24 -11.91 7.45
C TYR A 150 12.00 -11.22 6.89
N VAL A 151 11.84 -9.95 7.26
CA VAL A 151 10.98 -9.00 6.55
C VAL A 151 11.88 -7.99 5.88
N LEU A 152 11.89 -7.99 4.54
CA LEU A 152 12.54 -6.93 3.78
C LEU A 152 11.62 -5.72 3.74
N CYS A 153 12.09 -4.59 4.25
CA CYS A 153 11.38 -3.32 4.23
C CYS A 153 12.00 -2.39 3.19
N PHE A 154 11.17 -1.61 2.50
CA PHE A 154 11.59 -0.63 1.52
C PHE A 154 10.94 0.73 1.78
N ASP A 155 11.67 1.79 1.49
CA ASP A 155 11.22 3.19 1.60
C ASP A 155 11.62 3.97 0.35
N ALA A 156 10.70 4.74 -0.22
CA ALA A 156 10.97 5.54 -1.40
C ALA A 156 11.79 6.79 -1.07
N VAL A 157 12.90 6.99 -1.79
CA VAL A 157 13.77 8.14 -1.55
C VAL A 157 13.14 9.42 -2.10
N LYS A 158 12.96 10.42 -1.21
CA LYS A 158 12.46 11.77 -1.54
C LYS A 158 11.07 11.77 -2.21
N PHE A 159 10.19 10.84 -1.86
CA PHE A 159 8.85 10.73 -2.46
C PHE A 159 8.00 12.00 -2.33
N ALA A 160 8.12 12.73 -1.20
CA ALA A 160 7.44 14.02 -1.03
C ALA A 160 7.83 15.02 -2.14
N SER A 161 9.12 15.06 -2.52
CA SER A 161 9.61 15.93 -3.60
C SER A 161 9.05 15.53 -4.97
N ILE A 162 8.85 14.24 -5.22
CA ILE A 162 8.19 13.77 -6.44
C ILE A 162 6.76 14.31 -6.51
N ASN A 163 6.00 14.22 -5.41
CA ASN A 163 4.64 14.75 -5.35
C ASN A 163 4.59 16.27 -5.52
N GLU A 164 5.55 17.00 -4.96
CA GLU A 164 5.64 18.46 -5.08
C GLU A 164 5.98 18.90 -6.50
N ASN A 165 6.90 18.19 -7.18
CA ASN A 165 7.39 18.57 -8.50
C ASN A 165 6.49 18.08 -9.65
N TYR A 166 5.92 16.88 -9.54
CA TYR A 166 5.19 16.22 -10.63
C TYR A 166 3.72 15.96 -10.30
N GLY A 167 3.29 16.28 -9.07
CA GLY A 167 1.92 16.08 -8.62
C GLY A 167 1.62 14.67 -8.12
N ARG A 168 0.53 14.53 -7.36
CA ARG A 168 0.15 13.27 -6.70
C ARG A 168 -0.13 12.10 -7.65
N LYS A 169 -0.62 12.38 -8.86
CA LYS A 169 -0.83 11.32 -9.86
C LYS A 169 0.48 10.72 -10.35
N ALA A 170 1.53 11.54 -10.47
CA ALA A 170 2.87 11.04 -10.74
C ALA A 170 3.40 10.24 -9.55
N GLY A 171 3.15 10.71 -8.33
CA GLY A 171 3.44 9.96 -7.11
C GLY A 171 2.76 8.59 -7.07
N ASP A 172 1.48 8.50 -7.44
CA ASP A 172 0.78 7.21 -7.56
C ASP A 172 1.44 6.29 -8.59
N ALA A 173 1.82 6.82 -9.75
CA ALA A 173 2.53 6.04 -10.78
C ALA A 173 3.89 5.54 -10.28
N VAL A 174 4.63 6.37 -9.54
CA VAL A 174 5.88 5.98 -8.88
C VAL A 174 5.65 4.87 -7.84
N LEU A 175 4.61 4.99 -7.01
CA LEU A 175 4.25 3.94 -6.04
C LEU A 175 3.89 2.62 -6.75
N THR A 176 3.15 2.70 -7.86
CA THR A 176 2.83 1.52 -8.66
C THR A 176 4.09 0.86 -9.20
N GLU A 177 5.01 1.64 -9.77
CA GLU A 177 6.25 1.10 -10.29
C GLU A 177 7.13 0.50 -9.18
N ILE A 178 7.29 1.19 -8.05
CA ILE A 178 8.06 0.64 -6.91
C ILE A 178 7.47 -0.70 -6.49
N PHE A 179 6.14 -0.76 -6.33
CA PHE A 179 5.49 -2.00 -5.94
C PHE A 179 5.67 -3.10 -6.99
N HIS A 180 5.64 -2.77 -8.28
CA HIS A 180 5.90 -3.72 -9.35
C HIS A 180 7.32 -4.29 -9.32
N ARG A 181 8.32 -3.44 -9.10
CA ARG A 181 9.73 -3.86 -8.97
C ARG A 181 9.93 -4.78 -7.77
N ILE A 182 9.31 -4.46 -6.64
CA ILE A 182 9.34 -5.28 -5.42
C ILE A 182 8.65 -6.63 -5.66
N ASP A 183 7.42 -6.62 -6.17
CA ASP A 183 6.63 -7.83 -6.45
C ASP A 183 7.35 -8.77 -7.44
N SER A 184 7.94 -8.20 -8.49
CA SER A 184 8.72 -8.96 -9.47
C SER A 184 10.01 -9.55 -8.89
N ALA A 185 10.66 -8.83 -7.97
CA ALA A 185 11.88 -9.31 -7.31
C ALA A 185 11.59 -10.46 -6.33
N ALA A 186 10.46 -10.37 -5.62
CA ALA A 186 10.00 -11.30 -4.61
C ALA A 186 9.53 -12.63 -5.22
N GLY A 187 8.85 -12.58 -6.37
CA GLY A 187 8.37 -13.79 -7.06
C GLY A 187 7.20 -14.46 -6.34
N ASP A 188 7.01 -15.76 -6.58
CA ASP A 188 5.77 -16.45 -6.19
C ASP A 188 5.69 -16.83 -4.70
N ASN A 189 6.84 -16.92 -4.01
CA ASN A 189 6.92 -17.45 -2.64
C ASN A 189 7.14 -16.38 -1.56
N MET A 190 7.33 -15.12 -1.96
CA MET A 190 7.63 -14.02 -1.05
C MET A 190 6.61 -12.90 -1.25
N PRO A 191 5.45 -12.93 -0.56
CA PRO A 191 4.40 -11.96 -0.81
C PRO A 191 4.84 -10.54 -0.46
N ALA A 192 4.50 -9.59 -1.33
CA ALA A 192 4.84 -8.18 -1.18
C ALA A 192 3.63 -7.35 -0.72
N PHE A 193 3.90 -6.36 0.11
CA PHE A 193 2.90 -5.53 0.75
C PHE A 193 3.30 -4.06 0.71
N ARG A 194 2.31 -3.18 0.63
CA ARG A 194 2.50 -1.77 0.95
C ARG A 194 2.08 -1.54 2.39
N ILE A 195 3.01 -1.07 3.22
CA ILE A 195 2.85 -0.97 4.68
C ILE A 195 2.77 0.48 5.17
N GLY A 196 2.86 1.44 4.26
CA GLY A 196 2.75 2.86 4.58
C GLY A 196 2.45 3.74 3.38
N GLY A 197 2.79 5.03 3.52
CA GLY A 197 2.61 6.04 2.47
C GLY A 197 3.45 5.72 1.24
N ASP A 198 4.74 5.49 1.45
CA ASP A 198 5.77 5.21 0.46
C ASP A 198 6.68 4.05 0.90
N GLU A 199 6.17 3.26 1.83
CA GLU A 199 6.83 2.16 2.50
C GLU A 199 6.21 0.82 2.09
N PHE A 200 7.07 -0.17 1.88
CA PHE A 200 6.72 -1.50 1.39
C PHE A 200 7.46 -2.57 2.18
N ALA A 201 6.95 -3.80 2.13
CA ALA A 201 7.60 -4.94 2.74
C ALA A 201 7.43 -6.21 1.90
N ILE A 202 8.38 -7.14 2.03
CA ILE A 202 8.28 -8.52 1.57
C ILE A 202 8.40 -9.42 2.81
N VAL A 203 7.46 -10.35 2.97
CA VAL A 203 7.62 -11.46 3.92
C VAL A 203 8.41 -12.54 3.20
N THR A 204 9.66 -12.78 3.62
CA THR A 204 10.56 -13.60 2.80
C THR A 204 10.35 -15.09 3.01
N GLY A 205 9.89 -15.52 4.19
CA GLY A 205 9.76 -16.94 4.50
C GLY A 205 11.08 -17.72 4.42
N VAL A 206 12.23 -17.05 4.42
CA VAL A 206 13.57 -17.68 4.32
C VAL A 206 14.49 -17.22 5.43
N SER A 207 15.29 -18.14 5.95
CA SER A 207 16.32 -17.87 6.98
C SER A 207 17.69 -17.52 6.39
N ASP A 208 17.89 -17.76 5.09
CA ASP A 208 19.17 -17.52 4.42
C ASP A 208 19.33 -16.03 4.07
N VAL A 209 20.29 -15.38 4.72
CA VAL A 209 20.61 -13.98 4.49
C VAL A 209 21.06 -13.71 3.06
N ASP A 210 21.75 -14.65 2.40
CA ASP A 210 22.22 -14.46 1.03
C ASP A 210 21.05 -14.41 0.03
N GLU A 211 19.97 -15.15 0.31
CA GLU A 211 18.74 -15.11 -0.49
C GLU A 211 17.96 -13.80 -0.27
N VAL A 212 17.94 -13.31 0.97
CA VAL A 212 17.39 -12.00 1.33
C VAL A 212 18.15 -10.88 0.62
N GLU A 213 19.49 -10.92 0.59
CA GLU A 213 20.32 -9.94 -0.13
C GLU A 213 20.05 -9.95 -1.62
N LYS A 214 20.05 -11.15 -2.24
CA LYS A 214 19.77 -11.27 -3.67
C LYS A 214 18.42 -10.66 -4.03
N THR A 215 17.40 -10.91 -3.22
CA THR A 215 16.05 -10.37 -3.45
C THR A 215 16.03 -8.86 -3.32
N ALA A 216 16.65 -8.29 -2.29
CA ALA A 216 16.73 -6.85 -2.12
C ALA A 216 17.54 -6.19 -3.25
N HIS A 217 18.66 -6.79 -3.67
CA HIS A 217 19.50 -6.26 -4.75
C HIS A 217 18.80 -6.23 -6.11
N LYS A 218 17.92 -7.19 -6.42
CA LYS A 218 17.05 -7.09 -7.62
C LYS A 218 16.25 -5.78 -7.68
N VAL A 219 15.88 -5.22 -6.53
CA VAL A 219 15.16 -3.94 -6.44
C VAL A 219 16.14 -2.76 -6.43
N ILE A 220 17.16 -2.81 -5.58
CA ILE A 220 18.15 -1.73 -5.39
C ILE A 220 18.94 -1.46 -6.66
N ASP A 221 19.28 -2.49 -7.44
CA ASP A 221 20.05 -2.35 -8.68
C ASP A 221 19.28 -1.58 -9.77
N LEU A 222 17.95 -1.43 -9.61
CA LEU A 222 17.09 -0.60 -10.46
C LEU A 222 17.02 0.87 -9.99
N ASN A 223 17.72 1.25 -8.92
CA ASN A 223 17.74 2.62 -8.43
C ASN A 223 18.31 3.57 -9.48
N GLY A 224 17.61 4.67 -9.70
CA GLY A 224 17.93 5.67 -10.72
C GLY A 224 17.26 5.38 -12.08
N HIS A 225 16.71 4.18 -12.29
CA HIS A 225 15.89 3.92 -13.48
C HIS A 225 14.59 4.72 -13.40
N CYS A 226 14.26 5.40 -14.49
CA CYS A 226 13.12 6.29 -14.57
C CYS A 226 11.83 5.56 -14.94
N ILE A 227 10.70 6.17 -14.56
CA ILE A 227 9.44 5.98 -15.26
C ILE A 227 9.12 7.22 -16.08
N THR A 228 8.42 7.01 -17.19
CA THR A 228 7.85 8.11 -17.96
C THR A 228 6.43 8.40 -17.45
N PHE A 229 6.17 9.61 -16.95
CA PHE A 229 4.83 10.07 -16.59
C PHE A 229 4.53 11.44 -17.22
N GLU A 230 3.50 11.49 -18.06
CA GLU A 230 3.10 12.70 -18.81
C GLU A 230 4.28 13.39 -19.54
N GLY A 231 5.19 12.59 -20.10
CA GLY A 231 6.37 13.05 -20.85
C GLY A 231 7.58 13.42 -19.98
N ASN A 232 7.49 13.28 -18.66
CA ASN A 232 8.60 13.49 -17.73
C ASN A 232 9.26 12.17 -17.36
N GLU A 233 10.59 12.14 -17.35
CA GLU A 233 11.38 11.04 -16.80
C GLU A 233 11.58 11.27 -15.30
N ILE A 234 11.01 10.40 -14.48
CA ILE A 234 11.05 10.50 -13.02
C ILE A 234 11.94 9.36 -12.49
N PRO A 235 13.16 9.65 -12.00
CA PRO A 235 14.03 8.62 -11.44
C PRO A 235 13.45 8.09 -10.12
N ILE A 236 13.49 6.78 -9.96
CA ILE A 236 13.01 6.11 -8.75
C ILE A 236 14.19 5.52 -8.01
N SER A 237 14.25 5.75 -6.71
CA SER A 237 15.17 5.07 -5.82
C SER A 237 14.45 4.63 -4.55
N VAL A 238 14.79 3.46 -4.06
CA VAL A 238 14.34 2.94 -2.76
C VAL A 238 15.52 2.62 -1.86
N ARG A 239 15.31 2.75 -0.56
CA ARG A 239 16.18 2.15 0.47
C ARG A 239 15.64 0.78 0.81
N ALA A 240 16.52 -0.12 1.25
CA ALA A 240 16.13 -1.44 1.70
C ALA A 240 16.75 -1.76 3.06
N SER A 241 15.98 -2.44 3.89
CA SER A 241 16.43 -2.98 5.16
C SER A 241 15.81 -4.34 5.42
N ALA A 242 16.45 -5.14 6.26
CA ALA A 242 16.00 -6.47 6.61
C ALA A 242 15.83 -6.56 8.12
N LEU A 243 14.60 -6.81 8.57
CA LEU A 243 14.27 -7.14 9.95
C LEU A 243 14.34 -8.66 10.09
N LYS A 244 15.28 -9.17 10.88
CA LYS A 244 15.34 -10.59 11.22
C LYS A 244 14.28 -10.90 12.27
N LEU A 245 13.43 -11.87 11.97
CA LEU A 245 12.43 -12.42 12.86
C LEU A 245 12.85 -13.82 13.33
N GLY A 246 12.88 -14.04 14.64
CA GLY A 246 13.15 -15.39 15.18
C GLY A 246 11.97 -16.35 15.00
N LYS A 247 12.18 -17.64 15.24
CA LYS A 247 11.12 -18.69 15.27
C LYS A 247 9.89 -18.37 16.16
N ASP A 248 10.03 -17.47 17.13
CA ASP A 248 8.95 -17.03 18.02
C ASP A 248 8.21 -15.79 17.46
N SER A 249 8.42 -15.44 16.19
CA SER A 249 7.78 -14.31 15.48
C SER A 249 6.25 -14.35 15.50
N HIS A 250 5.67 -15.55 15.54
CA HIS A 250 4.24 -15.79 15.77
C HIS A 250 3.72 -15.24 17.12
N ARG A 251 4.60 -14.80 18.03
CA ARG A 251 4.21 -14.17 19.30
C ARG A 251 4.20 -12.65 19.24
N ILE A 252 4.74 -12.06 18.18
CA ILE A 252 4.79 -10.60 18.02
C ILE A 252 3.37 -10.12 17.74
N GLY A 253 2.92 -9.13 18.53
CA GLY A 253 1.61 -8.53 18.33
C GLY A 253 1.56 -7.65 17.08
N TYR A 254 0.37 -7.47 16.49
CA TYR A 254 0.18 -6.62 15.30
C TYR A 254 0.82 -5.23 15.42
N SER A 255 0.56 -4.53 16.54
CA SER A 255 1.09 -3.17 16.77
C SER A 255 2.60 -3.19 16.95
N GLU A 256 3.13 -4.19 17.66
CA GLU A 256 4.57 -4.32 17.89
C GLU A 256 5.31 -4.60 16.59
N LEU A 257 4.80 -5.49 15.75
CA LEU A 257 5.37 -5.77 14.42
C LEU A 257 5.41 -4.49 13.58
N PHE A 258 4.32 -3.74 13.53
CA PHE A 258 4.26 -2.48 12.81
C PHE A 258 5.33 -1.50 13.30
N ASP A 259 5.43 -1.31 14.62
CA ASP A 259 6.38 -0.37 15.21
C ASP A 259 7.85 -0.81 14.96
N ARG A 260 8.15 -2.12 15.02
CA ARG A 260 9.48 -2.67 14.66
C ARG A 260 9.85 -2.39 13.20
N MET A 261 8.93 -2.61 12.25
CA MET A 261 9.19 -2.31 10.84
C MET A 261 9.44 -0.81 10.60
N GLN A 262 8.66 0.05 11.26
CA GLN A 262 8.82 1.51 11.17
C GLN A 262 10.16 1.98 11.73
N GLU A 263 10.61 1.40 12.85
CA GLU A 263 11.93 1.71 13.43
C GLU A 263 13.06 1.36 12.46
N VAL A 264 12.99 0.17 11.86
CA VAL A 264 13.98 -0.31 10.87
C VAL A 264 14.02 0.60 9.64
N ILE A 265 12.86 0.98 9.10
CA ILE A 265 12.77 1.92 7.97
C ILE A 265 13.37 3.29 8.35
N CYS A 266 12.96 3.86 9.48
CA CYS A 266 13.43 5.18 9.92
C CYS A 266 14.95 5.25 10.15
N ASN A 267 15.56 4.13 10.56
CA ASN A 267 17.00 4.04 10.80
C ASN A 267 17.81 3.74 9.52
N THR A 268 17.14 3.44 8.40
CA THR A 268 17.80 3.11 7.14
C THR A 268 18.15 4.37 6.34
N ARG A 269 19.44 4.58 6.08
CA ARG A 269 19.93 5.78 5.37
C ARG A 269 20.57 5.51 4.01
N ASP A 270 21.09 4.30 3.82
CA ASP A 270 21.81 3.89 2.61
C ASP A 270 20.81 3.53 1.48
N VAL A 271 21.18 3.88 0.24
CA VAL A 271 20.38 3.68 -0.98
C VAL A 271 21.00 2.59 -1.87
N GLY A 272 22.14 2.01 -1.49
CA GLY A 272 22.86 1.00 -2.27
C GLY A 272 23.18 -0.31 -1.53
N LYS A 273 22.76 -0.45 -0.27
CA LYS A 273 22.97 -1.65 0.55
C LYS A 273 21.76 -1.95 1.40
N VAL A 274 21.59 -3.23 1.72
CA VAL A 274 20.62 -3.68 2.72
C VAL A 274 21.18 -3.38 4.12
N VAL A 275 20.36 -2.73 4.96
CA VAL A 275 20.70 -2.51 6.38
C VAL A 275 19.99 -3.56 7.24
N TYR A 276 20.74 -4.26 8.09
CA TYR A 276 20.23 -5.36 8.91
C TYR A 276 19.89 -4.92 10.33
N PHE A 277 18.77 -5.44 10.81
CA PHE A 277 18.33 -5.29 12.19
C PHE A 277 17.95 -6.67 12.73
N ASN A 278 18.40 -6.96 13.95
CA ASN A 278 18.00 -8.18 14.66
C ASN A 278 16.79 -7.86 15.54
N ASP A 279 15.92 -8.85 15.75
CA ASP A 279 14.95 -8.82 16.84
C ASP A 279 15.67 -8.48 18.16
N MET A 280 15.31 -7.34 18.76
CA MET A 280 15.68 -7.00 20.13
C MET A 280 14.77 -7.73 21.13
#